data_AF-A0A1X7E1C9-F1
#
_entry.id   AF-A0A1X7E1C9-F1
#
_cell.length_a   1.000
_cell.length_b   1.000
_cell.length_c   1.000
_cell.angle_alpha   90.00
_cell.angle_beta   90.00
_cell.angle_gamma   90.00
#
_symmetry.space_group_name_H-M   'P 1'
#
loop_
_entity.id
_entity.type
_entity.pdbx_description
1 polymer ?
#
loop_
_entity_poly.entity_id
_entity_poly.type
_entity_poly.pdbx_seq_one_letter_code
_entity_poly.pdbx_strand_id
1 'polypeptide(L)'
;MNLIEWAQDAHILWQYTVLFLLAAAPWMDVSIVVPLGIVWGLSPFSVGITAFLGNFLLILLLGLFFRQFSVWRAKRRMEKGITTPTKKETRSRQIWEKYGIPGLALLAPILVGTDIAAVLALTFGSSRRHVIGWMTVSLAIWTILFAVGSIYGFSFLNLI
;
A
#
# COMPACT_ATOMS: atom_id res chain seq x y z
N MET A 1 8.79 29.88 9.46
CA MET A 1 8.69 28.45 9.79
C MET A 1 7.33 27.94 9.36
N ASN A 2 7.23 27.47 8.12
CA ASN A 2 6.10 26.67 7.68
C ASN A 2 6.29 25.19 8.10
N LEU A 3 5.28 24.36 7.90
CA LEU A 3 5.33 22.94 8.29
C LEU A 3 6.45 22.15 7.60
N ILE A 4 6.75 22.48 6.33
CA ILE A 4 7.76 21.80 5.51
C ILE A 4 9.17 22.16 5.99
N GLU A 5 9.43 23.45 6.23
CA GLU A 5 10.70 23.96 6.79
C GLU A 5 10.99 23.31 8.14
N TRP A 6 10.01 23.28 9.05
CA TRP A 6 10.17 22.61 10.35
C TRP A 6 10.48 21.11 10.19
N ALA A 7 9.84 20.45 9.23
CA ALA A 7 10.04 19.03 8.98
C ALA A 7 11.43 18.75 8.36
N GLN A 8 11.97 19.68 7.56
CA GLN A 8 13.31 19.58 6.97
C GLN A 8 14.43 19.85 7.98
N ASP A 9 14.17 20.70 8.98
CA ASP A 9 15.12 20.98 10.07
C ASP A 9 15.25 19.82 11.08
N ALA A 10 14.31 18.87 11.06
CA ALA A 10 14.36 17.71 11.93
C ALA A 10 15.54 16.78 11.59
N HIS A 11 16.06 16.06 12.57
CA HIS A 11 17.12 15.08 12.34
C HIS A 11 16.69 14.04 11.30
N ILE A 12 17.59 13.70 10.36
CA ILE A 12 17.28 12.84 9.20
C ILE A 12 16.64 11.49 9.58
N LEU A 13 17.03 10.91 10.72
CA LEU A 13 16.44 9.67 11.24
C LEU A 13 14.95 9.83 11.56
N TRP A 14 14.54 10.98 12.10
CA TRP A 14 13.13 11.24 12.39
C TRP A 14 12.30 11.42 11.14
N GLN A 15 12.85 12.09 10.12
CA GLN A 15 12.17 12.26 8.84
C GLN A 15 11.85 10.89 8.21
N TYR A 16 12.83 9.99 8.14
CA TYR A 16 12.62 8.63 7.62
C TYR A 16 11.76 7.75 8.54
N THR A 17 11.81 7.95 9.86
CA THR A 17 10.92 7.23 10.79
C THR A 17 9.46 7.62 10.55
N VAL A 18 9.16 8.90 10.43
CA VAL A 18 7.81 9.38 10.10
C VAL A 18 7.38 8.87 8.74
N LEU A 19 8.25 8.95 7.73
CA LEU A 19 7.96 8.45 6.39
C LEU A 19 7.66 6.94 6.40
N PHE A 20 8.42 6.16 7.17
CA PHE A 20 8.19 4.73 7.35
C PHE A 20 6.84 4.45 8.01
N LEU A 21 6.51 5.17 9.07
CA LEU A 21 5.23 5.02 9.78
C LEU A 21 4.04 5.41 8.88
N LEU A 22 4.20 6.47 8.07
CA LEU A 22 3.23 6.84 7.06
C LEU A 22 3.07 5.70 6.05
N ALA A 23 4.15 5.17 5.49
CA ALA A 23 4.08 4.03 4.57
C ALA A 23 3.54 2.74 5.19
N ALA A 24 3.65 2.55 6.51
CA ALA A 24 3.08 1.40 7.20
C ALA A 24 1.59 1.58 7.54
N ALA A 25 1.04 2.79 7.35
CA ALA A 25 -0.36 3.05 7.62
C ALA A 25 -1.25 2.51 6.49
N PRO A 26 -2.43 1.96 6.81
CA PRO A 26 -3.40 1.56 5.79
C PRO A 26 -3.76 2.73 4.87
N TRP A 27 -3.91 2.44 3.58
CA TRP A 27 -4.22 3.42 2.50
C TRP A 27 -3.09 4.39 2.15
N MET A 28 -1.98 4.37 2.89
CA MET A 28 -0.80 5.18 2.61
C MET A 28 0.21 4.36 1.83
N ASP A 29 -0.15 4.04 0.59
CA ASP A 29 0.71 3.24 -0.26
C ASP A 29 1.85 4.05 -0.91
N VAL A 30 2.72 3.35 -1.62
CA VAL A 30 3.88 3.93 -2.28
C VAL A 30 3.53 5.00 -3.33
N SER A 31 2.29 5.01 -3.84
CA SER A 31 1.84 6.04 -4.80
C SER A 31 1.73 7.42 -4.15
N ILE A 32 1.50 7.48 -2.83
CA ILE A 32 1.38 8.73 -2.07
C ILE A 32 2.70 9.04 -1.35
N VAL A 33 3.27 8.04 -0.67
CA VAL A 33 4.40 8.28 0.23
C VAL A 33 5.70 8.56 -0.53
N VAL A 34 5.91 7.93 -1.69
CA VAL A 34 7.13 8.17 -2.48
C VAL A 34 7.18 9.59 -3.06
N PRO A 35 6.15 10.09 -3.77
CA PRO A 35 6.16 11.47 -4.22
C PRO A 35 6.27 12.47 -3.07
N LEU A 36 5.56 12.23 -1.96
CA LEU A 36 5.60 13.10 -0.78
C LEU A 36 7.02 13.19 -0.19
N GLY A 37 7.70 12.06 -0.02
CA GLY A 37 9.08 12.05 0.49
C GLY A 37 10.05 12.79 -0.43
N ILE A 38 9.87 12.69 -1.76
CA ILE A 38 10.73 13.39 -2.72
C ILE A 38 10.47 14.90 -2.70
N VAL A 39 9.21 15.35 -2.63
CA VAL A 39 8.89 16.79 -2.47
C VAL A 39 9.37 17.34 -1.13
N TRP A 40 9.39 16.51 -0.09
CA TRP A 40 10.00 16.86 1.19
C TRP A 40 11.54 17.06 1.07
N GLY A 41 12.15 16.74 -0.07
CA GLY A 41 13.58 16.94 -0.32
C GLY A 41 14.44 15.78 0.16
N LEU A 42 13.83 14.63 0.49
CA LEU A 42 14.57 13.43 0.85
C LEU A 42 15.12 12.73 -0.40
N SER A 43 16.24 12.02 -0.23
CA SER A 43 16.83 11.20 -1.30
C SER A 43 15.80 10.22 -1.89
N PRO A 44 15.55 10.24 -3.21
CA PRO A 44 14.57 9.35 -3.84
C PRO A 44 14.84 7.87 -3.61
N PHE A 45 16.12 7.47 -3.56
CA PHE A 45 16.52 6.09 -3.30
C PHE A 45 16.12 5.64 -1.88
N SER A 46 16.47 6.45 -0.87
CA SER A 46 16.14 6.15 0.52
C SER A 46 14.64 6.23 0.79
N VAL A 47 13.94 7.18 0.17
CA VAL A 47 12.46 7.27 0.18
C VAL A 47 11.84 5.99 -0.38
N GLY A 48 12.32 5.52 -1.53
CA GLY A 48 11.84 4.29 -2.15
C GLY A 48 12.00 3.07 -1.23
N ILE A 49 13.18 2.88 -0.64
CA ILE A 49 13.42 1.78 0.31
C ILE A 49 12.52 1.90 1.53
N THR A 50 12.43 3.10 2.12
CA THR A 50 11.66 3.33 3.34
C THR A 50 10.17 3.08 3.10
N ALA A 51 9.63 3.60 1.99
CA ALA A 51 8.23 3.42 1.63
C ALA A 51 7.93 1.95 1.30
N PHE A 52 8.81 1.27 0.56
CA PHE A 52 8.69 -0.15 0.27
C PHE A 52 8.65 -0.97 1.56
N LEU A 53 9.58 -0.75 2.49
CA LEU A 53 9.63 -1.51 3.74
C LEU A 53 8.41 -1.25 4.63
N GLY A 54 7.93 -0.01 4.72
CA GLY A 54 6.72 0.32 5.48
C GLY A 54 5.48 -0.38 4.93
N ASN A 55 5.25 -0.29 3.61
CA ASN A 55 4.13 -0.97 2.96
C ASN A 55 4.26 -2.50 3.03
N PHE A 56 5.48 -3.01 2.84
CA PHE A 56 5.74 -4.44 2.92
C PHE A 56 5.43 -4.99 4.32
N LEU A 57 5.76 -4.24 5.38
CA LEU A 57 5.39 -4.60 6.74
C LEU A 57 3.87 -4.75 6.88
N LEU A 58 3.09 -3.82 6.33
CA LEU A 58 1.63 -3.90 6.39
C LEU A 58 1.09 -5.14 5.64
N ILE A 59 1.63 -5.45 4.45
CA ILE A 59 1.28 -6.67 3.70
C ILE A 59 1.62 -7.93 4.51
N LEU A 60 2.78 -7.98 5.16
CA LEU A 60 3.17 -9.09 6.03
C LEU A 60 2.20 -9.24 7.21
N LEU A 61 1.89 -8.14 7.90
CA LEU A 61 0.95 -8.15 9.01
C LEU A 61 -0.44 -8.64 8.56
N LEU A 62 -0.96 -8.13 7.43
CA LEU A 62 -2.22 -8.59 6.86
C LEU A 62 -2.18 -10.09 6.56
N GLY A 63 -1.10 -10.59 5.95
CA GLY A 63 -0.95 -12.01 5.65
C GLY A 63 -0.87 -12.89 6.90
N LEU A 64 -0.17 -12.45 7.94
CA LEU A 64 0.01 -13.20 9.19
C LEU A 64 -1.25 -13.20 10.07
N PHE A 65 -1.89 -12.04 10.21
CA PHE A 65 -3.06 -11.83 11.06
C PHE A 65 -4.39 -11.99 10.33
N PHE A 66 -4.37 -12.44 9.07
CA PHE A 66 -5.57 -12.58 8.25
C PHE A 66 -6.65 -13.42 8.91
N ARG A 67 -6.27 -14.51 9.59
CA ARG A 67 -7.23 -15.41 10.24
C ARG A 67 -7.99 -14.68 11.35
N GLN A 68 -7.28 -13.97 12.22
CA GLN A 68 -7.85 -13.17 13.30
C GLN A 68 -8.74 -12.07 12.73
N PHE A 69 -8.27 -11.38 11.69
CA PHE A 69 -9.03 -10.35 11.00
C PHE A 69 -10.31 -10.89 10.35
N SER A 70 -10.25 -12.07 9.73
CA SER A 70 -11.38 -12.75 9.11
C SER A 70 -12.45 -13.11 10.14
N VAL A 71 -12.05 -13.69 11.28
CA VAL A 71 -12.96 -14.02 12.39
C VAL A 71 -13.60 -12.76 12.97
N TRP A 72 -12.81 -11.72 13.23
CA TRP A 72 -13.31 -10.43 13.71
C TRP A 72 -14.32 -9.80 12.74
N ARG A 73 -14.02 -9.81 11.44
CA ARG A 73 -14.91 -9.30 10.39
C ARG A 73 -16.20 -10.12 10.31
N ALA A 74 -16.11 -11.45 10.37
CA ALA A 74 -17.29 -12.32 10.33
C ALA A 74 -18.23 -12.02 11.51
N LYS A 75 -17.68 -11.88 12.73
CA LYS A 75 -18.45 -11.50 13.92
C LYS A 75 -19.14 -10.13 13.73
N ARG A 76 -18.39 -9.12 13.27
CA ARG A 76 -18.93 -7.77 12.97
C ARG A 76 -20.04 -7.78 11.91
N ARG A 77 -19.96 -8.65 10.90
CA ARG A 77 -21.01 -8.78 9.87
C ARG A 77 -22.28 -9.41 10.44
N MET A 78 -22.14 -10.43 11.28
CA MET A 78 -23.27 -11.06 11.96
C MET A 78 -23.97 -10.07 12.91
N GLU A 79 -23.21 -9.29 13.69
CA GLU A 79 -23.76 -8.23 14.56
C GLU A 79 -24.55 -7.17 13.77
N LYS A 80 -24.18 -6.93 12.51
CA LYS A 80 -24.86 -6.00 11.60
C LYS A 80 -25.99 -6.65 10.78
N GLY A 81 -26.29 -7.93 11.00
CA GLY A 81 -27.29 -8.67 10.23
C GLY A 81 -26.92 -8.90 8.75
N ILE A 82 -25.66 -8.73 8.37
CA ILE A 82 -25.20 -8.89 6.98
C ILE A 82 -24.89 -10.37 6.74
N THR A 83 -25.86 -11.11 6.18
CA THR A 83 -25.75 -12.54 5.90
C THR A 83 -25.39 -12.85 4.45
N THR A 84 -25.66 -11.93 3.52
CA THR A 84 -25.43 -12.13 2.08
C THR A 84 -24.35 -11.20 1.53
N PRO A 85 -23.63 -11.60 0.46
CA PRO A 85 -22.71 -10.72 -0.23
C PRO A 85 -23.43 -9.53 -0.86
N THR A 86 -22.85 -8.35 -0.74
CA THR A 86 -23.31 -7.15 -1.44
C THR A 86 -23.04 -7.25 -2.95
N LYS A 87 -23.77 -6.47 -3.77
CA LYS A 87 -23.52 -6.38 -5.22
C LYS A 87 -22.06 -6.07 -5.55
N LYS A 88 -21.41 -5.22 -4.73
CA LYS A 88 -19.99 -4.87 -4.86
C LYS A 88 -19.09 -6.08 -4.60
N GLU A 89 -19.34 -6.83 -3.52
CA GLU A 89 -18.57 -8.05 -3.21
C GLU A 89 -18.70 -9.11 -4.31
N THR A 90 -19.90 -9.30 -4.87
CA THR A 90 -20.13 -10.24 -5.98
C THR A 90 -19.36 -9.83 -7.24
N ARG A 91 -19.38 -8.54 -7.61
CA ARG A 91 -18.62 -8.03 -8.76
C ARG A 91 -17.11 -8.16 -8.56
N SER A 92 -16.61 -7.84 -7.37
CA SER A 92 -15.20 -8.02 -7.04
C SER A 92 -14.77 -9.50 -7.13
N ARG A 93 -15.65 -10.44 -6.75
CA ARG A 93 -15.39 -11.88 -6.91
C ARG A 93 -15.35 -12.32 -8.38
N GLN A 94 -16.21 -11.78 -9.24
CA GLN A 94 -16.15 -12.07 -10.69
C GLN A 94 -14.86 -11.57 -11.35
N ILE A 95 -14.42 -10.36 -10.98
CA ILE A 95 -13.14 -9.81 -11.44
C ILE A 95 -11.98 -10.70 -10.95
N TRP A 96 -12.06 -11.15 -9.70
CA TRP A 96 -11.09 -12.07 -9.12
C TRP A 96 -11.01 -13.41 -9.88
N GLU A 97 -12.14 -14.02 -10.21
CA GLU A 97 -12.19 -15.30 -10.94
C GLU A 97 -11.54 -15.19 -12.33
N LYS A 98 -11.51 -13.99 -12.93
CA LYS A 98 -10.89 -13.75 -14.24
C LYS A 98 -9.39 -13.44 -14.20
N TYR A 99 -8.93 -12.66 -13.21
CA TYR A 99 -7.56 -12.11 -13.20
C TYR A 99 -6.68 -12.61 -12.04
N GLY A 100 -7.28 -13.17 -11.00
CA GLY A 100 -6.59 -13.71 -9.82
C GLY A 100 -5.69 -12.69 -9.09
N ILE A 101 -4.76 -13.22 -8.28
CA ILE A 101 -3.77 -12.39 -7.56
C ILE A 101 -2.87 -11.60 -8.52
N PRO A 102 -2.28 -12.19 -9.58
CA PRO A 102 -1.26 -11.48 -10.35
C PRO A 102 -1.80 -10.21 -11.02
N GLY A 103 -2.98 -10.29 -11.64
CA GLY A 103 -3.61 -9.15 -12.28
C GLY A 103 -4.07 -8.09 -11.27
N LEU A 104 -4.62 -8.53 -10.13
CA LEU A 104 -5.00 -7.61 -9.05
C LEU A 104 -3.78 -6.90 -8.47
N ALA A 105 -2.70 -7.63 -8.17
CA ALA A 105 -1.50 -7.09 -7.55
C ALA A 105 -0.88 -6.01 -8.43
N LEU A 106 -0.76 -6.22 -9.74
CA LEU A 106 -0.18 -5.25 -10.65
C LEU A 106 -1.03 -3.96 -10.76
N LEU A 107 -2.35 -4.06 -10.72
CA LEU A 107 -3.24 -2.89 -10.84
C LEU A 107 -3.59 -2.25 -9.49
N ALA A 108 -3.30 -2.94 -8.39
CA ALA A 108 -3.70 -2.55 -7.05
C ALA A 108 -3.29 -1.12 -6.68
N PRO A 109 -2.01 -0.70 -6.83
CA PRO A 109 -1.55 0.59 -6.30
C PRO A 109 -2.23 1.79 -6.97
N ILE A 110 -2.70 1.66 -8.20
CA ILE A 110 -3.44 2.72 -8.89
C ILE A 110 -4.93 2.66 -8.60
N LEU A 111 -5.52 1.45 -8.62
CA LEU A 111 -6.98 1.33 -8.63
C LEU A 111 -7.60 1.32 -7.24
N VAL A 112 -6.99 0.61 -6.30
CA VAL A 112 -7.65 0.26 -5.02
C VAL A 112 -6.69 0.39 -3.82
N GLY A 113 -5.40 0.53 -4.04
CA GLY A 113 -4.36 0.44 -3.04
C GLY A 113 -3.89 -1.00 -2.79
N THR A 114 -2.61 -1.12 -2.41
CA THR A 114 -1.93 -2.39 -2.11
C THR A 114 -2.62 -3.16 -0.98
N ASP A 115 -2.98 -2.48 0.10
CA ASP A 115 -3.54 -3.10 1.30
C ASP A 115 -4.92 -3.71 1.04
N ILE A 116 -5.76 -3.00 0.29
CA ILE A 116 -7.10 -3.46 -0.05
C ILE A 116 -7.01 -4.67 -0.97
N ALA A 117 -6.10 -4.64 -1.94
CA ALA A 117 -5.86 -5.77 -2.82
C ALA A 117 -5.37 -7.01 -2.05
N ALA A 118 -4.44 -6.85 -1.12
CA ALA A 118 -3.99 -7.94 -0.26
C ALA A 118 -5.13 -8.54 0.57
N VAL A 119 -5.97 -7.69 1.19
CA VAL A 119 -7.15 -8.11 1.94
C VAL A 119 -8.16 -8.84 1.07
N LEU A 120 -8.43 -8.34 -0.13
CA LEU A 120 -9.35 -8.96 -1.09
C LEU A 120 -8.84 -10.33 -1.53
N ALA A 121 -7.55 -10.42 -1.88
CA ALA A 121 -6.92 -11.66 -2.31
C ALA A 121 -7.02 -12.74 -1.23
N LEU A 122 -6.74 -12.38 0.03
CA LEU A 122 -6.86 -13.29 1.17
C LEU A 122 -8.34 -13.66 1.43
N THR A 123 -9.26 -12.69 1.32
CA THR A 123 -10.72 -12.92 1.48
C THR A 123 -11.26 -13.88 0.43
N PHE A 124 -10.77 -13.81 -0.80
CA PHE A 124 -11.15 -14.70 -1.89
C PHE A 124 -10.42 -16.05 -1.88
N GLY A 125 -9.72 -16.37 -0.78
CA GLY A 125 -9.18 -17.70 -0.54
C GLY A 125 -7.75 -17.92 -1.03
N SER A 126 -7.03 -16.86 -1.43
CA SER A 126 -5.62 -17.00 -1.79
C SER A 126 -4.78 -17.46 -0.62
N SER A 127 -3.83 -18.35 -0.89
CA SER A 127 -2.84 -18.71 0.13
C SER A 127 -1.98 -17.49 0.50
N ARG A 128 -1.69 -17.34 1.80
CA ARG A 128 -0.86 -16.26 2.35
C ARG A 128 0.45 -16.07 1.59
N ARG A 129 1.15 -17.18 1.27
CA ARG A 129 2.45 -17.14 0.57
C ARG A 129 2.32 -16.55 -0.83
N HIS A 130 1.27 -16.93 -1.57
CA HIS A 130 1.02 -16.39 -2.91
C HIS A 130 0.68 -14.90 -2.87
N VAL A 131 -0.14 -14.46 -1.91
CA VAL A 131 -0.47 -13.03 -1.76
C VAL A 131 0.78 -12.22 -1.44
N ILE A 132 1.55 -12.63 -0.43
CA ILE A 132 2.78 -11.91 -0.05
C ILE A 132 3.74 -11.85 -1.24
N GLY A 133 4.00 -12.97 -1.93
CA GLY A 133 4.91 -13.00 -3.07
C GLY A 133 4.51 -12.03 -4.19
N TRP A 134 3.28 -12.12 -4.69
CA TRP A 134 2.82 -11.27 -5.78
C TRP A 134 2.69 -9.79 -5.40
N MET A 135 2.22 -9.51 -4.18
CA MET A 135 2.12 -8.14 -3.69
C MET A 135 3.51 -7.52 -3.49
N THR A 136 4.51 -8.30 -3.07
CA THR A 136 5.91 -7.82 -2.94
C THR A 136 6.49 -7.44 -4.30
N VAL A 137 6.30 -8.30 -5.32
CA VAL A 137 6.77 -8.02 -6.68
C VAL A 137 6.10 -6.77 -7.23
N SER A 138 4.78 -6.67 -7.10
CA SER A 138 4.05 -5.48 -7.53
C SER A 138 4.53 -4.22 -6.79
N LEU A 139 4.67 -4.29 -5.47
CA LEU A 139 5.14 -3.18 -4.65
C LEU A 139 6.52 -2.71 -5.10
N ALA A 140 7.45 -3.62 -5.39
CA ALA A 140 8.77 -3.27 -5.89
C ALA A 140 8.70 -2.52 -7.23
N ILE A 141 7.93 -3.05 -8.18
CA ILE A 141 7.74 -2.43 -9.50
C ILE A 141 7.18 -1.02 -9.34
N TRP A 142 6.09 -0.86 -8.58
CA TRP A 142 5.44 0.43 -8.39
C TRP A 142 6.28 1.43 -7.61
N THR A 143 7.05 0.99 -6.61
CA THR A 143 7.96 1.86 -5.88
C THR A 143 8.98 2.48 -6.84
N ILE A 144 9.55 1.67 -7.76
CA ILE A 144 10.47 2.16 -8.78
C ILE A 144 9.76 3.14 -9.72
N LEU A 145 8.58 2.77 -10.23
CA LEU A 145 7.81 3.63 -11.15
C LEU A 145 7.46 4.98 -10.52
N PHE A 146 6.99 5.00 -9.27
CA PHE A 146 6.68 6.25 -8.57
C PHE A 146 7.92 7.05 -8.22
N ALA A 147 9.03 6.42 -7.83
CA ALA A 147 10.27 7.14 -7.56
C ALA A 147 10.79 7.82 -8.82
N VAL A 148 10.91 7.07 -9.92
CA VAL A 148 11.37 7.58 -11.21
C VAL A 148 10.41 8.66 -11.75
N GLY A 149 9.11 8.37 -11.73
CA GLY A 149 8.08 9.30 -12.17
C GLY A 149 8.05 10.59 -11.36
N SER A 150 8.29 10.52 -10.05
CA SER A 150 8.36 11.70 -9.18
C SER A 150 9.59 12.54 -9.47
N ILE A 151 10.77 11.92 -9.64
CA ILE A 151 12.00 12.66 -9.97
C ILE A 151 11.82 13.44 -11.27
N TYR A 152 11.40 12.77 -12.34
CA TYR A 152 11.21 13.43 -13.64
C TYR A 152 10.06 14.42 -13.62
N GLY A 153 8.95 14.09 -12.95
CA GLY A 153 7.78 14.97 -12.83
C GLY A 153 8.08 16.25 -12.07
N PHE A 154 8.74 16.16 -10.92
CA PHE A 154 9.07 17.34 -10.11
C PHE A 154 10.20 18.17 -10.70
N SER A 155 11.20 17.54 -11.34
CA SER A 155 12.23 18.26 -12.08
C SER A 155 11.64 19.04 -13.26
N PHE A 156 10.71 18.44 -14.02
CA PHE A 156 10.00 19.14 -15.09
C PHE A 156 9.19 20.35 -14.59
N LEU A 157 8.64 20.26 -13.39
CA LEU A 157 7.88 21.33 -12.74
C LEU A 157 8.77 22.36 -12.01
N ASN A 158 10.11 22.21 -12.05
CA ASN A 158 11.07 23.02 -11.27
C ASN A 158 10.77 23.06 -9.77
N LEU A 159 10.26 21.94 -9.22
CA LEU A 159 9.98 21.79 -7.79
C LEU A 159 11.18 21.21 -7.03
N ILE A 160 12.08 20.53 -7.73
CA ILE A 160 13.35 19.99 -7.23
C ILE A 160 14.44 20.14 -8.29
#